data_AF-A0A839VI68-F1
#
_entry.id   AF-A0A839VI68-F1
#
_cell.length_a   1.000
_cell.length_b   1.000
_cell.length_c   1.000
_cell.angle_alpha   90.00
_cell.angle_beta   90.00
_cell.angle_gamma   90.00
#
_symmetry.space_group_name_H-M   'P 1'
#
loop_
_entity.id
_entity.type
_entity.pdbx_description
1 polymer ?
#
loop_
_entity_poly.entity_id
_entity_poly.type
_entity_poly.pdbx_seq_one_letter_code
_entity_poly.pdbx_strand_id
1 'polypeptide(L)'
;MTQEPMRGRRRLAALLLCLLAGPLSGAMTLYDASTLDYWAGITPVDIRRVLAESLEPALTPQERQRLDDVTLHFPRRCPVADQEPFCYYQQTLADGRRQVVMSVASLRLFGDLALATAWLQLEGLSIETPSRYVAMLRHRQAAAFPDGRYPLPLVALGVPEDVRDREPVMDLYGKIFTSSMVFVLLHELGHALHRHPGYGPGISRADARAHEGEADAFALDVMARVAYPPLGMSVFFTLMAHWEPNRWHFADEASWRDYLAQATHPLTSDRLRRLAAALTARQDAFARAEPDVVAARERIAVVAGEIEGLADFMDDEEIQAGIVRLGQGGDPAILRPRRAAELVIDRASPSAARPFAGTFEGRLGDGTAELPVRVVLERQGNRVQGVFTYGLGLGELQGEVHQGRLHYAWTLGLEQGLGVMNAAEQGRRLRGRWGRERSDDDGGYWTLWRVEAP
;
A
#
# COMPACT_ATOMS: atom_id res chain seq x y z
N MET A 1 5.59 18.27 74.47
CA MET A 1 6.22 19.48 73.92
C MET A 1 7.69 19.16 73.75
N THR A 2 8.34 19.19 72.59
CA THR A 2 8.00 19.72 71.26
C THR A 2 8.99 19.04 70.29
N GLN A 3 8.48 18.54 69.16
CA GLN A 3 9.27 18.03 68.04
C GLN A 3 9.74 19.20 67.16
N GLU A 4 10.95 19.12 66.61
CA GLU A 4 11.27 19.11 65.16
C GLU A 4 12.75 19.41 64.90
N PRO A 5 13.39 18.66 63.98
CA PRO A 5 14.39 19.23 63.10
C PRO A 5 13.95 19.15 61.63
N MET A 6 14.06 20.29 60.95
CA MET A 6 13.78 20.48 59.52
C MET A 6 14.56 19.50 58.64
N ARG A 7 13.85 18.67 57.87
CA ARG A 7 14.38 17.95 56.70
C ARG A 7 14.23 18.81 55.45
N GLY A 8 15.36 19.33 54.96
CA GLY A 8 15.45 19.94 53.63
C GLY A 8 15.21 18.91 52.53
N ARG A 9 14.06 18.98 51.86
CA ARG A 9 13.77 18.24 50.63
C ARG A 9 14.42 18.97 49.45
N ARG A 10 15.60 18.51 49.01
CA ARG A 10 16.11 18.80 47.66
C ARG A 10 15.25 18.03 46.66
N ARG A 11 14.32 18.72 45.99
CA ARG A 11 13.61 18.20 44.82
C ARG A 11 14.62 18.15 43.66
N LEU A 12 15.08 16.96 43.32
CA LEU A 12 15.69 16.71 42.01
C LEU A 12 14.58 16.87 40.97
N ALA A 13 14.57 18.00 40.28
CA ALA A 13 13.82 18.17 39.05
C ALA A 13 14.54 17.35 37.98
N ALA A 14 14.01 16.17 37.68
CA ALA A 14 14.36 15.44 36.47
C ALA A 14 13.78 16.21 35.29
N LEU A 15 14.65 16.96 34.58
CA LEU A 15 14.37 17.46 33.25
C LEU A 15 14.23 16.23 32.33
N LEU A 16 12.99 15.78 32.12
CA LEU A 16 12.65 14.96 30.96
C LEU A 16 12.84 15.88 29.74
N LEU A 17 13.99 15.76 29.08
CA LEU A 17 14.11 16.15 27.69
C LEU A 17 13.22 15.18 26.90
N CYS A 18 11.95 15.54 26.74
CA CYS A 18 11.15 15.05 25.62
C CYS A 18 11.80 15.63 24.36
N LEU A 19 12.78 14.90 23.80
CA LEU A 19 13.17 15.04 22.41
C LEU A 19 11.94 14.61 21.59
N LEU A 20 11.01 15.53 21.42
CA LEU A 20 10.07 15.53 20.32
C LEU A 20 10.93 15.62 19.05
N ALA A 21 11.31 14.47 18.52
CA ALA A 21 11.73 14.35 17.15
C ALA A 21 10.51 14.70 16.29
N GLY A 22 10.26 16.00 16.09
CA GLY A 22 9.41 16.44 15.00
C GLY A 22 10.00 15.91 13.69
N PRO A 23 9.19 15.49 12.71
CA PRO A 23 9.72 15.01 11.46
C PRO A 23 10.41 16.18 10.78
N LEU A 24 11.75 16.16 10.74
CA LEU A 24 12.50 16.85 9.71
C LEU A 24 12.21 16.11 8.40
N SER A 25 11.04 16.36 7.82
CA SER A 25 10.67 15.92 6.47
C SER A 25 11.54 16.70 5.48
N GLY A 26 12.79 16.26 5.31
CA GLY A 26 13.57 16.65 4.15
C GLY A 26 12.77 16.23 2.91
N ALA A 27 12.51 17.17 1.99
CA ALA A 27 11.80 16.89 0.76
C ALA A 27 12.38 15.63 0.10
N MET A 28 11.53 14.63 -0.15
CA MET A 28 11.98 13.35 -0.70
C MET A 28 12.47 13.56 -2.13
N THR A 29 13.78 13.50 -2.33
CA THR A 29 14.39 13.70 -3.65
C THR A 29 14.75 12.35 -4.28
N LEU A 30 13.77 11.72 -4.91
CA LEU A 30 13.99 10.42 -5.57
C LEU A 30 14.69 10.58 -6.94
N TYR A 31 14.26 11.55 -7.73
CA TYR A 31 14.81 11.83 -9.08
C TYR A 31 15.66 13.10 -9.06
N ASP A 32 16.71 13.14 -9.88
CA ASP A 32 17.49 14.36 -10.11
C ASP A 32 16.77 15.34 -11.05
N ALA A 33 17.29 16.57 -11.13
CA ALA A 33 16.69 17.63 -11.94
C ALA A 33 16.68 17.29 -13.45
N SER A 34 17.76 16.71 -13.97
CA SER A 34 17.88 16.32 -15.37
C SER A 34 16.83 15.28 -15.78
N THR A 35 16.56 14.32 -14.90
CA THR A 35 15.53 13.29 -15.10
C THR A 35 14.16 13.94 -15.15
N LEU A 36 13.87 14.84 -14.19
CA LEU A 36 12.58 15.53 -14.16
C LEU A 36 12.41 16.51 -15.34
N ASP A 37 13.49 17.13 -15.82
CA ASP A 37 13.49 17.98 -17.02
C ASP A 37 13.13 17.20 -18.27
N TYR A 38 13.76 16.04 -18.46
CA TYR A 38 13.45 15.15 -19.57
C TYR A 38 11.97 14.75 -19.57
N TRP A 39 11.46 14.26 -18.43
CA TRP A 39 10.07 13.80 -18.33
C TRP A 39 9.05 14.94 -18.37
N ALA A 40 9.41 16.15 -17.93
CA ALA A 40 8.56 17.33 -18.05
C ALA A 40 8.29 17.73 -19.52
N GLY A 41 9.18 17.34 -20.45
CA GLY A 41 8.97 17.54 -21.89
C GLY A 41 8.00 16.54 -22.53
N ILE A 42 7.72 15.41 -21.88
CA ILE A 42 7.01 14.26 -22.49
C ILE A 42 5.66 14.04 -21.80
N THR A 43 5.68 13.73 -20.50
CA THR A 43 4.49 13.26 -19.78
C THR A 43 3.32 14.25 -19.81
N PRO A 44 3.53 15.58 -19.63
CA PRO A 44 2.45 16.55 -19.75
C PRO A 44 1.78 16.57 -21.13
N VAL A 45 2.56 16.32 -22.20
CA VAL A 45 2.05 16.30 -23.57
C VAL A 45 1.16 15.08 -23.77
N ASP A 46 1.61 13.91 -23.33
CA ASP A 46 0.83 12.67 -23.43
C ASP A 46 -0.49 12.75 -22.64
N ILE A 47 -0.47 13.26 -21.41
CA ILE A 47 -1.69 13.41 -20.60
C ILE A 47 -2.66 14.40 -21.25
N ARG A 48 -2.17 15.54 -21.75
CA ARG A 48 -3.02 16.50 -22.48
C ARG A 48 -3.61 15.90 -23.74
N ARG A 49 -2.83 15.08 -24.46
CA ARG A 49 -3.33 14.35 -25.64
C ARG A 49 -4.44 13.38 -25.27
N VAL A 50 -4.27 12.58 -24.22
CA VAL A 50 -5.32 11.67 -23.73
C VAL A 50 -6.58 12.44 -23.35
N LEU A 51 -6.44 13.57 -22.64
CA LEU A 51 -7.57 14.42 -22.30
C LEU A 51 -8.30 14.91 -23.56
N ALA A 52 -7.58 15.56 -24.49
CA ALA A 52 -8.18 16.20 -25.66
C ALA A 52 -8.76 15.20 -26.68
N GLU A 53 -8.05 14.09 -26.93
CA GLU A 53 -8.40 13.15 -28.00
C GLU A 53 -9.33 12.04 -27.54
N SER A 54 -9.26 11.64 -26.26
CA SER A 54 -10.04 10.49 -25.75
C SER A 54 -11.14 10.90 -24.76
N LEU A 55 -10.83 11.77 -23.80
CA LEU A 55 -11.75 12.04 -22.68
C LEU A 55 -12.73 13.18 -22.96
N GLU A 56 -12.24 14.32 -23.48
CA GLU A 56 -13.07 15.47 -23.82
C GLU A 56 -14.22 15.16 -24.79
N PRO A 57 -14.04 14.32 -25.83
CA PRO A 57 -15.15 13.94 -26.71
C PRO A 57 -16.29 13.23 -25.99
N ALA A 58 -16.02 12.56 -24.87
CA ALA A 58 -17.02 11.84 -24.09
C ALA A 58 -17.74 12.69 -23.03
N LEU A 59 -17.26 13.92 -22.79
CA LEU A 59 -17.94 14.86 -21.91
C LEU A 59 -19.24 15.37 -22.54
N THR A 60 -20.29 15.42 -21.74
CA THR A 60 -21.55 16.08 -22.10
C THR A 60 -21.30 17.58 -22.35
N PRO A 61 -22.19 18.27 -23.09
CA PRO A 61 -22.06 19.71 -23.30
C PRO A 61 -21.98 20.51 -22.00
N GLN A 62 -22.73 20.10 -20.96
CA GLN A 62 -22.74 20.77 -19.66
C GLN A 62 -21.44 20.53 -18.88
N GLU A 63 -20.91 19.30 -18.87
CA GLU A 63 -19.63 19.01 -18.22
C GLU A 63 -18.50 19.77 -18.89
N ARG A 64 -18.48 19.80 -20.22
CA ARG A 64 -17.50 20.58 -21.00
C ARG A 64 -17.55 22.03 -20.56
N GLN A 65 -18.72 22.66 -20.63
CA GLN A 65 -18.94 24.06 -20.23
C GLN A 65 -18.43 24.38 -18.81
N ARG A 66 -18.64 23.45 -17.86
CA ARG A 66 -18.23 23.64 -16.47
C ARG A 66 -16.72 23.43 -16.25
N LEU A 67 -16.03 22.84 -17.21
CA LEU A 67 -14.60 22.59 -17.19
C LEU A 67 -13.80 23.55 -18.09
N ASP A 68 -14.46 24.44 -18.84
CA ASP A 68 -13.86 25.39 -19.79
C ASP A 68 -12.71 26.24 -19.21
N ASP A 69 -12.78 26.57 -17.92
CA ASP A 69 -11.80 27.40 -17.20
C ASP A 69 -10.78 26.59 -16.38
N VAL A 70 -10.80 25.26 -16.50
CA VAL A 70 -9.88 24.36 -15.79
C VAL A 70 -8.58 24.23 -16.57
N THR A 71 -7.46 24.43 -15.88
CA THR A 71 -6.12 24.26 -16.47
C THR A 71 -5.38 23.08 -15.85
N LEU A 72 -4.58 22.38 -16.66
CA LEU A 72 -3.64 21.37 -16.14
C LEU A 72 -2.27 21.99 -15.89
N HIS A 73 -1.68 21.71 -14.73
CA HIS A 73 -0.35 22.17 -14.33
C HIS A 73 0.51 21.00 -13.88
N PHE A 74 1.71 20.92 -14.45
CA PHE A 74 2.64 19.81 -14.25
C PHE A 74 3.98 20.32 -13.72
N PRO A 75 4.06 20.73 -12.45
CA PRO A 75 5.32 21.17 -11.88
C PRO A 75 6.28 19.98 -11.78
N ARG A 76 7.59 20.23 -11.92
CA ARG A 76 8.61 19.18 -11.83
C ARG A 76 8.51 18.38 -10.52
N ARG A 77 8.24 19.11 -9.44
CA ARG A 77 8.05 18.62 -8.07
C ARG A 77 6.76 19.17 -7.50
N CYS A 78 6.24 18.55 -6.46
CA CYS A 78 5.06 19.06 -5.81
C CYS A 78 5.31 20.43 -5.19
N PRO A 79 4.43 21.43 -5.43
CA PRO A 79 4.51 22.72 -4.74
C PRO A 79 4.31 22.59 -3.22
N VAL A 80 3.60 21.56 -2.78
CA VAL A 80 3.38 21.19 -1.38
C VAL A 80 4.24 19.97 -1.07
N ALA A 81 5.41 20.18 -0.45
CA ALA A 81 6.42 19.13 -0.30
C ALA A 81 5.90 17.84 0.36
N ASP A 82 4.98 17.96 1.34
CA ASP A 82 4.43 16.83 2.08
C ASP A 82 3.45 15.95 1.26
N GLN A 83 3.08 16.39 0.05
CA GLN A 83 2.25 15.61 -0.89
C GLN A 83 3.10 14.79 -1.88
N GLU A 84 4.43 14.95 -1.91
CA GLU A 84 5.28 13.98 -2.64
C GLU A 84 5.33 12.65 -1.89
N PRO A 85 5.21 11.50 -2.60
CA PRO A 85 5.34 11.36 -4.04
C PRO A 85 4.02 11.19 -4.80
N PHE A 86 2.85 11.38 -4.19
CA PHE A 86 1.54 11.25 -4.86
C PHE A 86 0.83 12.61 -4.94
N CYS A 87 1.49 13.57 -5.58
CA CYS A 87 1.01 14.95 -5.71
C CYS A 87 0.07 15.08 -6.90
N TYR A 88 -1.20 14.76 -6.64
CA TYR A 88 -2.34 14.93 -7.54
C TYR A 88 -3.43 15.65 -6.75
N TYR A 89 -3.84 16.82 -7.21
CA TYR A 89 -4.90 17.57 -6.54
C TYR A 89 -5.51 18.64 -7.45
N GLN A 90 -6.73 19.04 -7.13
CA GLN A 90 -7.37 20.23 -7.65
C GLN A 90 -7.19 21.41 -6.70
N GLN A 91 -6.96 22.60 -7.25
CA GLN A 91 -6.95 23.85 -6.51
C GLN A 91 -7.69 24.96 -7.25
N THR A 92 -8.23 25.91 -6.48
CA THR A 92 -8.81 27.14 -7.01
C THR A 92 -7.83 28.28 -6.73
N LEU A 93 -7.38 28.96 -7.79
CA LEU A 93 -6.43 30.06 -7.72
C LEU A 93 -7.11 31.34 -7.17
N ALA A 94 -6.31 32.31 -6.75
CA ALA A 94 -6.81 33.57 -6.19
C ALA A 94 -7.70 34.37 -7.16
N ASP A 95 -7.55 34.17 -8.47
CA ASP A 95 -8.38 34.78 -9.51
C ASP A 95 -9.64 33.96 -9.86
N GLY A 96 -9.92 32.91 -9.09
CA GLY A 96 -11.09 32.04 -9.26
C GLY A 96 -10.92 30.93 -10.30
N ARG A 97 -9.83 30.92 -11.08
CA ARG A 97 -9.57 29.83 -12.03
C ARG A 97 -9.28 28.52 -11.30
N ARG A 98 -9.72 27.41 -11.88
CA ARG A 98 -9.47 26.07 -11.33
C ARG A 98 -8.27 25.43 -12.03
N GLN A 99 -7.46 24.72 -11.27
CA GLN A 99 -6.27 24.06 -11.76
C GLN A 99 -6.19 22.65 -11.19
N VAL A 100 -5.93 21.68 -12.06
CA VAL A 100 -5.52 20.32 -11.68
C VAL A 100 -4.00 20.27 -11.73
N VAL A 101 -3.39 19.84 -10.63
CA VAL A 101 -1.95 19.73 -10.46
C VAL A 101 -1.56 18.25 -10.43
N MET A 102 -0.59 17.87 -11.26
CA MET A 102 0.01 16.53 -11.23
C MET A 102 1.52 16.67 -11.37
N SER A 103 2.29 16.41 -10.30
CA SER A 103 3.73 16.62 -10.36
C SER A 103 4.43 15.60 -11.29
N VAL A 104 5.44 16.04 -12.04
CA VAL A 104 6.22 15.16 -12.93
C VAL A 104 6.93 14.07 -12.12
N ALA A 105 7.44 14.39 -10.92
CA ALA A 105 8.04 13.42 -10.02
C ALA A 105 7.06 12.30 -9.60
N SER A 106 5.80 12.68 -9.29
CA SER A 106 4.74 11.73 -8.94
C SER A 106 4.37 10.82 -10.10
N LEU A 107 4.15 11.42 -11.28
CA LEU A 107 3.87 10.69 -12.51
C LEU A 107 5.01 9.72 -12.85
N ARG A 108 6.26 10.15 -12.66
CA ARG A 108 7.43 9.33 -12.92
C ARG A 108 7.55 8.17 -11.93
N LEU A 109 7.36 8.41 -10.62
CA LEU A 109 7.33 7.34 -9.63
C LEU A 109 6.26 6.31 -9.96
N PHE A 110 5.03 6.77 -10.18
CA PHE A 110 3.95 5.85 -10.49
C PHE A 110 4.21 5.09 -11.80
N GLY A 111 4.79 5.73 -12.81
CA GLY A 111 5.22 5.07 -14.04
C GLY A 111 6.26 3.96 -13.81
N ASP A 112 7.27 4.20 -12.98
CA ASP A 112 8.26 3.18 -12.65
C ASP A 112 7.67 2.02 -11.84
N LEU A 113 6.76 2.31 -10.89
CA LEU A 113 6.07 1.27 -10.13
C LEU A 113 5.10 0.46 -11.01
N ALA A 114 4.37 1.10 -11.92
CA ALA A 114 3.49 0.42 -12.87
C ALA A 114 4.29 -0.49 -13.82
N LEU A 115 5.46 -0.05 -14.29
CA LEU A 115 6.35 -0.86 -15.13
C LEU A 115 6.89 -2.06 -14.36
N ALA A 116 7.32 -1.85 -13.11
CA ALA A 116 7.76 -2.93 -12.23
C ALA A 116 6.63 -3.95 -11.99
N THR A 117 5.41 -3.50 -11.68
CA THR A 117 4.25 -4.38 -11.49
C THR A 117 3.95 -5.19 -12.73
N ALA A 118 3.92 -4.57 -13.92
CA ALA A 118 3.67 -5.27 -15.18
C ALA A 118 4.69 -6.37 -15.44
N TRP A 119 5.98 -6.06 -15.23
CA TRP A 119 7.06 -7.02 -15.38
C TRP A 119 6.95 -8.17 -14.37
N LEU A 120 6.79 -7.85 -13.08
CA LEU A 120 6.67 -8.86 -12.02
C LEU A 120 5.51 -9.81 -12.30
N GLN A 121 4.36 -9.28 -12.72
CA GLN A 121 3.18 -10.09 -13.02
C GLN A 121 3.42 -11.06 -14.18
N LEU A 122 4.03 -10.61 -15.27
CA LEU A 122 4.28 -11.46 -16.45
C LEU A 122 5.38 -12.50 -16.23
N GLU A 123 6.32 -12.24 -15.32
CA GLU A 123 7.36 -13.20 -14.93
C GLU A 123 6.91 -14.16 -13.81
N GLY A 124 5.65 -14.08 -13.34
CA GLY A 124 5.14 -14.90 -12.24
C GLY A 124 5.80 -14.59 -10.89
N LEU A 125 6.26 -13.35 -10.73
CA LEU A 125 6.93 -12.83 -9.54
C LEU A 125 5.91 -12.15 -8.60
N SER A 126 6.31 -11.97 -7.34
CA SER A 126 5.49 -11.32 -6.32
C SER A 126 5.24 -9.84 -6.68
N ILE A 127 3.97 -9.47 -6.83
CA ILE A 127 3.53 -8.10 -7.09
C ILE A 127 3.43 -7.24 -5.82
N GLU A 128 3.85 -7.76 -4.66
CA GLU A 128 3.83 -7.01 -3.39
C GLU A 128 5.00 -6.03 -3.29
N THR A 129 6.15 -6.32 -3.91
CA THR A 129 7.37 -5.52 -3.71
C THR A 129 7.24 -4.04 -4.06
N PRO A 130 6.45 -3.60 -5.06
CA PRO A 130 6.20 -2.18 -5.29
C PRO A 130 5.53 -1.48 -4.10
N SER A 131 4.55 -2.10 -3.43
CA SER A 131 3.89 -1.50 -2.27
C SER A 131 4.82 -1.47 -1.06
N ARG A 132 5.66 -2.50 -0.89
CA ARG A 132 6.72 -2.51 0.13
C ARG A 132 7.75 -1.39 -0.08
N TYR A 133 8.10 -1.11 -1.34
CA TYR A 133 8.99 0.00 -1.67
C TYR A 133 8.36 1.35 -1.27
N VAL A 134 7.07 1.54 -1.53
CA VAL A 134 6.36 2.77 -1.11
C VAL A 134 6.31 2.90 0.42
N ALA A 135 6.01 1.82 1.15
CA ALA A 135 6.08 1.83 2.61
C ALA A 135 7.50 2.17 3.11
N MET A 136 8.54 1.61 2.47
CA MET A 136 9.93 1.92 2.78
C MET A 136 10.24 3.42 2.57
N LEU A 137 9.79 4.02 1.46
CA LEU A 137 9.95 5.46 1.20
C LEU A 137 9.29 6.31 2.29
N ARG A 138 8.11 5.91 2.76
CA ARG A 138 7.35 6.64 3.78
C ARG A 138 8.04 6.64 5.14
N HIS A 139 8.60 5.50 5.52
CA HIS A 139 9.00 5.24 6.91
C HIS A 139 10.50 5.30 7.17
N ARG A 140 11.33 5.24 6.12
CA ARG A 140 12.80 5.36 6.26
C ARG A 140 13.27 6.69 5.73
N GLN A 141 14.31 7.23 6.37
CA GLN A 141 15.00 8.42 5.89
C GLN A 141 16.05 8.04 4.85
N ALA A 142 16.29 8.92 3.87
CA ALA A 142 17.31 8.76 2.83
C ALA A 142 18.71 8.46 3.40
N ALA A 143 19.04 9.02 4.57
CA ALA A 143 20.30 8.79 5.28
C ALA A 143 20.55 7.33 5.69
N ALA A 144 19.51 6.48 5.72
CA ALA A 144 19.61 5.07 6.06
C ALA A 144 20.03 4.18 4.86
N PHE A 145 20.33 4.77 3.71
CA PHE A 145 20.69 4.09 2.47
C PHE A 145 22.09 4.52 1.99
N PRO A 146 22.75 3.72 1.12
CA PRO A 146 24.01 4.11 0.50
C PRO A 146 23.93 5.51 -0.12
N ASP A 147 25.00 6.29 0.06
CA ASP A 147 25.12 7.68 -0.39
C ASP A 147 24.07 8.66 0.15
N GLY A 148 23.31 8.25 1.19
CA GLY A 148 22.25 9.05 1.79
C GLY A 148 21.09 9.31 0.84
N ARG A 149 20.82 8.39 -0.11
CA ARG A 149 19.79 8.53 -1.14
C ARG A 149 18.92 7.29 -1.22
N TYR A 150 17.63 7.47 -1.47
CA TYR A 150 16.76 6.35 -1.79
C TYR A 150 17.19 5.71 -3.11
N PRO A 151 17.21 4.37 -3.21
CA PRO A 151 17.40 3.71 -4.49
C PRO A 151 16.21 4.00 -5.41
N LEU A 152 16.47 4.19 -6.70
CA LEU A 152 15.41 4.35 -7.71
C LEU A 152 14.50 3.11 -7.76
N PRO A 153 13.20 3.24 -8.07
CA PRO A 153 12.25 2.14 -7.91
C PRO A 153 12.63 0.90 -8.72
N LEU A 154 12.95 1.07 -10.01
CA LEU A 154 13.33 -0.05 -10.88
C LEU A 154 14.60 -0.77 -10.41
N VAL A 155 15.58 -0.01 -9.89
CA VAL A 155 16.83 -0.58 -9.35
C VAL A 155 16.57 -1.35 -8.06
N ALA A 156 15.80 -0.76 -7.14
CA ALA A 156 15.44 -1.38 -5.87
C ALA A 156 14.66 -2.67 -6.07
N LEU A 157 13.72 -2.66 -7.03
CA LEU A 157 12.86 -3.78 -7.38
C LEU A 157 13.54 -4.78 -8.33
N GLY A 158 14.81 -4.55 -8.71
CA GLY A 158 15.58 -5.45 -9.57
C GLY A 158 14.99 -5.66 -10.97
N VAL A 159 14.29 -4.64 -11.50
CA VAL A 159 13.71 -4.67 -12.83
C VAL A 159 14.85 -4.58 -13.87
N PRO A 160 14.93 -5.50 -14.85
CA PRO A 160 15.94 -5.47 -15.90
C PRO A 160 15.92 -4.18 -16.74
N GLU A 161 17.07 -3.74 -17.24
CA GLU A 161 17.16 -2.51 -18.06
C GLU A 161 16.43 -2.66 -19.41
N ASP A 162 16.44 -3.88 -19.98
CA ASP A 162 15.80 -4.25 -21.25
C ASP A 162 14.28 -4.44 -21.12
N VAL A 163 13.68 -4.23 -19.94
CA VAL A 163 12.24 -4.47 -19.70
C VAL A 163 11.35 -3.68 -20.67
N ARG A 164 11.82 -2.52 -21.14
CA ARG A 164 11.07 -1.65 -22.07
C ARG A 164 11.08 -2.14 -23.51
N ASP A 165 11.98 -3.07 -23.84
CA ASP A 165 12.05 -3.69 -25.17
C ASP A 165 11.07 -4.88 -25.28
N ARG A 166 10.45 -5.28 -24.16
CA ARG A 166 9.52 -6.42 -24.07
C ARG A 166 8.09 -5.93 -24.32
N GLU A 167 7.60 -6.13 -25.54
CA GLU A 167 6.25 -5.73 -25.97
C GLU A 167 5.13 -6.17 -25.01
N PRO A 168 5.06 -7.43 -24.53
CA PRO A 168 4.00 -7.82 -23.59
C PRO A 168 4.02 -7.04 -22.26
N VAL A 169 5.22 -6.68 -21.79
CA VAL A 169 5.38 -5.89 -20.55
C VAL A 169 4.92 -4.45 -20.80
N MET A 170 5.30 -3.86 -21.92
CA MET A 170 4.91 -2.49 -22.27
C MET A 170 3.40 -2.37 -22.51
N ASP A 171 2.77 -3.39 -23.08
CA ASP A 171 1.31 -3.45 -23.23
C ASP A 171 0.59 -3.46 -21.87
N LEU A 172 1.04 -4.31 -20.94
CA LEU A 172 0.45 -4.37 -19.60
C LEU A 172 0.76 -3.10 -18.79
N TYR A 173 1.99 -2.59 -18.88
CA TYR A 173 2.38 -1.31 -18.29
C TYR A 173 1.47 -0.18 -18.79
N GLY A 174 1.25 -0.08 -20.10
CA GLY A 174 0.39 0.93 -20.70
C GLY A 174 -1.04 0.86 -20.15
N LYS A 175 -1.58 -0.36 -19.98
CA LYS A 175 -2.90 -0.59 -19.37
C LYS A 175 -2.93 -0.16 -17.90
N ILE A 176 -1.95 -0.55 -17.08
CA ILE A 176 -1.88 -0.17 -15.67
C ILE A 176 -1.72 1.35 -15.55
N PHE A 177 -0.65 1.91 -16.13
CA PHE A 177 -0.31 3.32 -15.98
C PHE A 177 -1.41 4.24 -16.52
N THR A 178 -1.84 4.02 -17.76
CA THR A 178 -2.77 4.94 -18.42
C THR A 178 -4.14 4.91 -17.75
N SER A 179 -4.68 3.72 -17.41
CA SER A 179 -5.99 3.65 -16.75
C SER A 179 -6.00 4.29 -15.36
N SER A 180 -4.93 4.14 -14.57
CA SER A 180 -4.82 4.83 -13.27
C SER A 180 -4.71 6.33 -13.45
N MET A 181 -3.89 6.82 -14.39
CA MET A 181 -3.72 8.26 -14.61
C MET A 181 -4.96 8.91 -15.21
N VAL A 182 -5.70 8.19 -16.06
CA VAL A 182 -7.02 8.62 -16.54
C VAL A 182 -8.00 8.73 -15.36
N PHE A 183 -8.06 7.73 -14.48
CA PHE A 183 -8.91 7.80 -13.30
C PHE A 183 -8.55 9.00 -12.41
N VAL A 184 -7.26 9.16 -12.05
CA VAL A 184 -6.79 10.26 -11.19
C VAL A 184 -7.09 11.62 -11.85
N LEU A 185 -6.76 11.79 -13.13
CA LEU A 185 -7.05 13.04 -13.85
C LEU A 185 -8.55 13.36 -13.82
N LEU A 186 -9.39 12.37 -14.13
CA LEU A 186 -10.84 12.57 -14.13
C LEU A 186 -11.40 12.82 -12.73
N HIS A 187 -10.84 12.20 -11.69
CA HIS A 187 -11.20 12.45 -10.30
C HIS A 187 -10.94 13.93 -9.94
N GLU A 188 -9.74 14.45 -10.24
CA GLU A 188 -9.42 15.87 -10.01
C GLU A 188 -10.27 16.82 -10.87
N LEU A 189 -10.57 16.43 -12.11
CA LEU A 189 -11.54 17.16 -12.94
C LEU A 189 -12.95 17.09 -12.35
N GLY A 190 -13.32 16.01 -11.66
CA GLY A 190 -14.57 15.89 -10.91
C GLY A 190 -14.66 16.93 -9.80
N HIS A 191 -13.60 17.10 -9.01
CA HIS A 191 -13.53 18.21 -8.05
C HIS A 191 -13.70 19.57 -8.72
N ALA A 192 -13.04 19.79 -9.85
CA ALA A 192 -13.16 21.04 -10.60
C ALA A 192 -14.57 21.26 -11.18
N LEU A 193 -15.19 20.19 -11.71
CA LEU A 193 -16.53 20.20 -12.30
C LEU A 193 -17.56 20.63 -11.25
N HIS A 194 -17.52 19.98 -10.09
CA HIS A 194 -18.43 20.19 -8.97
C HIS A 194 -18.09 21.44 -8.14
N ARG A 195 -16.95 22.09 -8.42
CA ARG A 195 -16.44 23.23 -7.66
C ARG A 195 -16.27 22.89 -6.19
N HIS A 196 -15.79 21.68 -5.92
CA HIS A 196 -15.47 21.28 -4.56
C HIS A 196 -14.42 22.24 -4.00
N PRO A 197 -14.64 22.82 -2.81
CA PRO A 197 -13.63 23.64 -2.17
C PRO A 197 -12.44 22.77 -1.78
N GLY A 198 -11.26 23.37 -1.70
CA GLY A 198 -10.14 22.71 -1.04
C GLY A 198 -10.52 22.36 0.40
N TYR A 199 -10.09 21.20 0.87
CA TYR A 199 -10.44 20.75 2.21
C TYR A 199 -9.78 21.61 3.28
N GLY A 200 -10.51 21.82 4.38
CA GLY A 200 -10.10 22.70 5.47
C GLY A 200 -11.16 22.75 6.57
N PRO A 201 -10.95 23.55 7.63
CA PRO A 201 -11.80 23.53 8.83
C PRO A 201 -13.26 23.95 8.60
N GLY A 202 -13.60 24.47 7.42
CA GLY A 202 -14.95 24.90 7.05
C GLY A 202 -15.80 23.85 6.33
N ILE A 203 -15.26 22.66 6.00
CA ILE A 203 -15.99 21.59 5.29
C ILE A 203 -16.30 20.46 6.27
N SER A 204 -17.56 20.05 6.35
CA SER A 204 -17.93 18.93 7.22
C SER A 204 -17.41 17.60 6.65
N ARG A 205 -17.21 16.59 7.52
CA ARG A 205 -16.79 15.25 7.07
C ARG A 205 -17.79 14.62 6.09
N ALA A 206 -19.08 14.88 6.30
CA ALA A 206 -20.13 14.36 5.43
C ALA A 206 -20.01 14.97 4.03
N ASP A 207 -19.81 16.29 3.95
CA ASP A 207 -19.62 16.98 2.68
C ASP A 207 -18.32 16.53 2.01
N ALA A 208 -17.22 16.42 2.75
CA ALA A 208 -15.95 15.94 2.21
C ALA A 208 -16.08 14.54 1.59
N ARG A 209 -16.74 13.60 2.28
CA ARG A 209 -17.01 12.26 1.76
C ARG A 209 -17.95 12.28 0.55
N ALA A 210 -18.93 13.18 0.53
CA ALA A 210 -19.82 13.36 -0.61
C ALA A 210 -19.05 13.89 -1.82
N HIS A 211 -18.16 14.87 -1.63
CA HIS A 211 -17.30 15.41 -2.67
C HIS A 211 -16.41 14.35 -3.32
N GLU A 212 -15.75 13.51 -2.51
CA GLU A 212 -14.98 12.37 -3.02
C GLU A 212 -15.86 11.39 -3.81
N GLY A 213 -17.07 11.11 -3.31
CA GLY A 213 -18.03 10.25 -3.99
C GLY A 213 -18.50 10.80 -5.34
N GLU A 214 -18.73 12.11 -5.44
CA GLU A 214 -19.09 12.79 -6.68
C GLU A 214 -17.95 12.78 -7.69
N ALA A 215 -16.71 13.04 -7.23
CA ALA A 215 -15.52 13.00 -8.08
C ALA A 215 -15.21 11.58 -8.60
N ASP A 216 -15.28 10.57 -7.73
CA ASP A 216 -15.13 9.16 -8.09
C ASP A 216 -16.21 8.72 -9.10
N ALA A 217 -17.47 9.11 -8.89
CA ALA A 217 -18.57 8.79 -9.79
C ALA A 217 -18.38 9.43 -11.17
N PHE A 218 -18.02 10.71 -11.21
CA PHE A 218 -17.71 11.40 -12.46
C PHE A 218 -16.59 10.70 -13.23
N ALA A 219 -15.49 10.32 -12.55
CA ALA A 219 -14.38 9.62 -13.18
C ALA A 219 -14.80 8.30 -13.80
N LEU A 220 -15.50 7.46 -13.04
CA LEU A 220 -15.99 6.16 -13.54
C LEU A 220 -17.04 6.32 -14.64
N ASP A 221 -17.89 7.34 -14.61
CA ASP A 221 -18.88 7.59 -15.65
C ASP A 221 -18.26 8.05 -16.97
N VAL A 222 -17.21 8.89 -16.92
CA VAL A 222 -16.46 9.26 -18.14
C VAL A 222 -15.72 8.05 -18.69
N MET A 223 -14.99 7.30 -17.85
CA MET A 223 -14.30 6.07 -18.28
C MET A 223 -15.29 5.03 -18.86
N ALA A 224 -16.47 4.91 -18.26
CA ALA A 224 -17.53 4.04 -18.77
C ALA A 224 -18.03 4.55 -20.14
N ARG A 225 -18.17 5.85 -20.38
CA ARG A 225 -18.59 6.41 -21.68
C ARG A 225 -17.58 6.20 -22.81
N VAL A 226 -16.28 6.12 -22.50
CA VAL A 226 -15.24 5.77 -23.48
C VAL A 226 -14.92 4.27 -23.53
N ALA A 227 -15.61 3.45 -22.74
CA ALA A 227 -15.33 2.01 -22.60
C ALA A 227 -13.87 1.73 -22.22
N TYR A 228 -13.30 2.57 -21.35
CA TYR A 228 -11.91 2.47 -20.93
C TYR A 228 -11.83 1.67 -19.63
N PRO A 229 -11.24 0.45 -19.62
CA PRO A 229 -11.26 -0.40 -18.45
C PRO A 229 -10.30 0.14 -17.36
N PRO A 230 -10.75 0.24 -16.10
CA PRO A 230 -9.97 0.81 -15.00
C PRO A 230 -8.94 -0.15 -14.38
N LEU A 231 -8.16 -0.85 -15.20
CA LEU A 231 -7.34 -1.98 -14.77
C LEU A 231 -6.24 -1.64 -13.76
N GLY A 232 -5.71 -0.42 -13.79
CA GLY A 232 -4.65 0.03 -12.89
C GLY A 232 -5.14 0.62 -11.57
N MET A 233 -6.46 0.74 -11.36
CA MET A 233 -6.99 1.35 -10.13
C MET A 233 -6.58 0.56 -8.88
N SER A 234 -6.60 -0.78 -8.92
CA SER A 234 -6.18 -1.61 -7.78
C SER A 234 -4.71 -1.34 -7.43
N VAL A 235 -3.81 -1.36 -8.42
CA VAL A 235 -2.39 -1.02 -8.22
C VAL A 235 -2.23 0.37 -7.61
N PHE A 236 -2.89 1.39 -8.17
CA PHE A 236 -2.80 2.76 -7.67
C PHE A 236 -3.23 2.86 -6.20
N PHE A 237 -4.40 2.32 -5.85
CA PHE A 237 -4.90 2.39 -4.48
C PHE A 237 -4.09 1.54 -3.51
N THR A 238 -3.55 0.38 -3.93
CA THR A 238 -2.64 -0.40 -3.10
C THR A 238 -1.39 0.40 -2.77
N LEU A 239 -0.79 1.10 -3.74
CA LEU A 239 0.37 1.95 -3.47
C LEU A 239 0.01 3.12 -2.54
N MET A 240 -1.13 3.77 -2.77
CA MET A 240 -1.63 4.85 -1.89
C MET A 240 -1.87 4.36 -0.45
N ALA A 241 -2.45 3.18 -0.26
CA ALA A 241 -2.67 2.60 1.07
C ALA A 241 -1.36 2.35 1.84
N HIS A 242 -0.24 2.16 1.15
CA HIS A 242 1.08 2.01 1.75
C HIS A 242 1.81 3.34 1.97
N TRP A 243 1.29 4.44 1.45
CA TRP A 243 1.86 5.78 1.60
C TRP A 243 1.09 6.64 2.59
N GLU A 244 -0.24 6.64 2.48
CA GLU A 244 -1.13 7.50 3.26
C GLU A 244 -0.97 7.26 4.76
N PRO A 245 -1.10 8.31 5.59
CA PRO A 245 -1.22 8.15 7.02
C PRO A 245 -2.34 7.17 7.37
N ASN A 246 -1.99 6.20 8.22
CA ASN A 246 -2.90 5.22 8.81
C ASN A 246 -2.94 5.38 10.34
N ARG A 247 -3.78 4.60 11.04
CA ARG A 247 -3.98 4.70 12.50
C ARG A 247 -2.70 4.77 13.31
N TRP A 248 -1.67 4.01 12.91
CA TRP A 248 -0.39 3.91 13.61
C TRP A 248 0.52 5.13 13.49
N HIS A 249 0.16 6.09 12.65
CA HIS A 249 0.85 7.39 12.59
C HIS A 249 0.37 8.39 13.64
N PHE A 250 -0.67 8.02 14.41
CA PHE A 250 -1.32 8.90 15.37
C PHE A 250 -1.18 8.33 16.79
N ALA A 251 -1.18 9.22 17.78
CA ALA A 251 -1.01 8.83 19.18
C ALA A 251 -2.17 8.00 19.72
N ASP A 252 -3.37 8.24 19.19
CA ASP A 252 -4.61 7.58 19.57
C ASP A 252 -5.68 7.68 18.47
N GLU A 253 -6.77 6.93 18.66
CA GLU A 253 -7.93 6.89 17.75
C GLU A 253 -8.65 8.24 17.63
N ALA A 254 -8.53 9.14 18.63
CA ALA A 254 -9.09 10.49 18.52
C ALA A 254 -8.29 11.33 17.51
N SER A 255 -6.96 11.32 17.63
CA SER A 255 -6.04 12.00 16.73
C SER A 255 -6.13 11.48 15.30
N TRP A 256 -6.28 10.16 15.12
CA TRP A 256 -6.55 9.55 13.81
C TRP A 256 -7.86 10.06 13.22
N ARG A 257 -8.94 10.07 14.01
CA ARG A 257 -10.24 10.59 13.57
C ARG A 257 -10.17 12.07 13.23
N ASP A 258 -9.39 12.87 13.94
CA ASP A 258 -9.19 14.30 13.67
C ASP A 258 -8.41 14.53 12.39
N TYR A 259 -7.40 13.70 12.11
CA TYR A 259 -6.72 13.69 10.81
C TYR A 259 -7.69 13.34 9.69
N LEU A 260 -8.45 12.25 9.81
CA LEU A 260 -9.46 11.86 8.82
C LEU A 260 -10.51 12.96 8.59
N ALA A 261 -10.71 13.86 9.55
CA ALA A 261 -11.61 15.00 9.41
C ALA A 261 -11.07 16.10 8.50
N GLN A 262 -9.75 16.20 8.39
CA GLN A 262 -9.03 17.29 7.73
C GLN A 262 -8.33 16.82 6.45
N ALA A 263 -8.10 15.51 6.32
CA ALA A 263 -7.51 14.90 5.14
C ALA A 263 -8.35 15.25 3.91
N THR A 264 -7.66 15.64 2.84
CA THR A 264 -8.28 16.10 1.60
C THR A 264 -8.90 14.92 0.83
N HIS A 265 -8.13 13.87 0.60
CA HIS A 265 -8.58 12.69 -0.14
C HIS A 265 -8.32 11.40 0.66
N PRO A 266 -8.91 11.23 1.86
CA PRO A 266 -8.61 10.07 2.69
C PRO A 266 -9.06 8.80 1.97
N LEU A 267 -8.12 7.86 1.80
CA LEU A 267 -8.41 6.54 1.29
C LEU A 267 -9.10 5.69 2.36
N THR A 268 -10.40 5.86 2.50
CA THR A 268 -11.21 5.12 3.49
C THR A 268 -11.73 3.81 2.91
N SER A 269 -11.95 2.82 3.77
CA SER A 269 -12.62 1.57 3.42
C SER A 269 -13.99 1.80 2.78
N ASP A 270 -14.81 2.69 3.37
CA ASP A 270 -16.11 3.11 2.81
C ASP A 270 -16.00 3.60 1.36
N ARG A 271 -14.97 4.39 1.05
CA ARG A 271 -14.73 4.90 -0.32
C ARG A 271 -14.34 3.75 -1.26
N LEU A 272 -13.41 2.89 -0.84
CA LEU A 272 -12.97 1.72 -1.62
C LEU A 272 -14.13 0.76 -1.92
N ARG A 273 -14.99 0.45 -0.94
CA ARG A 273 -16.19 -0.39 -1.16
C ARG A 273 -17.16 0.24 -2.16
N ARG A 274 -17.37 1.56 -2.10
CA ARG A 274 -18.20 2.27 -3.10
C ARG A 274 -17.61 2.20 -4.49
N LEU A 275 -16.29 2.35 -4.63
CA LEU A 275 -15.59 2.19 -5.91
C LEU A 275 -15.75 0.76 -6.45
N ALA A 276 -15.50 -0.27 -5.63
CA ALA A 276 -15.69 -1.67 -6.01
C ALA A 276 -17.12 -1.94 -6.50
N ALA A 277 -18.13 -1.50 -5.75
CA ALA A 277 -19.54 -1.63 -6.14
C ALA A 277 -19.84 -0.89 -7.47
N ALA A 278 -19.29 0.32 -7.64
CA ALA A 278 -19.46 1.10 -8.86
C ALA A 278 -18.82 0.45 -10.09
N LEU A 279 -17.68 -0.22 -9.92
CA LEU A 279 -17.02 -1.00 -10.97
C LEU A 279 -17.87 -2.19 -11.39
N THR A 280 -18.34 -2.98 -10.43
CA THR A 280 -19.22 -4.13 -10.68
C THR A 280 -20.50 -3.71 -11.40
N ALA A 281 -21.14 -2.62 -10.96
CA ALA A 281 -22.36 -2.11 -11.56
C ALA A 281 -22.18 -1.63 -13.02
N ARG A 282 -20.96 -1.23 -13.41
CA ARG A 282 -20.63 -0.68 -14.74
C ARG A 282 -19.78 -1.63 -15.60
N GLN A 283 -19.56 -2.87 -15.18
CA GLN A 283 -18.64 -3.80 -15.86
C GLN A 283 -18.90 -3.95 -17.37
N ASP A 284 -20.18 -3.95 -17.77
CA ASP A 284 -20.59 -4.05 -19.17
C ASP A 284 -20.15 -2.84 -19.99
N ALA A 285 -20.24 -1.65 -19.39
CA ALA A 285 -19.83 -0.43 -20.04
C ALA A 285 -18.32 -0.43 -20.29
N PHE A 286 -17.52 -0.88 -19.33
CA PHE A 286 -16.07 -0.97 -19.51
C PHE A 286 -15.65 -2.06 -20.50
N ALA A 287 -16.36 -3.20 -20.54
CA ALA A 287 -15.99 -4.33 -21.37
C ALA A 287 -16.37 -4.17 -22.86
N ARG A 288 -17.28 -3.26 -23.21
CA ARG A 288 -17.91 -3.25 -24.56
C ARG A 288 -16.97 -2.97 -25.74
N ALA A 289 -15.81 -2.35 -25.50
CA ALA A 289 -14.83 -2.06 -26.56
C ALA A 289 -13.75 -3.14 -26.68
N GLU A 290 -13.75 -4.14 -25.79
CA GLU A 290 -12.78 -5.22 -25.80
C GLU A 290 -13.18 -6.32 -26.80
N PRO A 291 -12.24 -6.91 -27.55
CA PRO A 291 -12.55 -8.01 -28.48
C PRO A 291 -13.19 -9.22 -27.80
N ASP A 292 -12.74 -9.53 -26.58
CA ASP A 292 -13.33 -10.56 -25.72
C ASP A 292 -14.03 -9.90 -24.53
N VAL A 293 -15.31 -9.60 -24.73
CA VAL A 293 -16.16 -8.94 -23.74
C VAL A 293 -16.32 -9.78 -22.46
N VAL A 294 -16.34 -11.11 -22.57
CA VAL A 294 -16.52 -12.01 -21.41
C VAL A 294 -15.26 -11.97 -20.55
N ALA A 295 -14.08 -12.18 -21.13
CA ALA A 295 -12.83 -12.09 -20.40
C ALA A 295 -12.58 -10.68 -19.85
N ALA A 296 -13.02 -9.64 -20.55
CA ALA A 296 -12.94 -8.26 -20.07
C ALA A 296 -13.79 -8.03 -18.81
N ARG A 297 -15.04 -8.51 -18.80
CA ARG A 297 -15.92 -8.47 -17.62
C ARG A 297 -15.27 -9.16 -16.42
N GLU A 298 -14.71 -10.35 -16.62
CA GLU A 298 -14.02 -11.08 -15.56
C GLU A 298 -12.82 -10.29 -15.01
N ARG A 299 -12.01 -9.68 -15.87
CA ARG A 299 -10.91 -8.80 -15.42
C ARG A 299 -11.41 -7.61 -14.59
N ILE A 300 -12.51 -6.98 -14.98
CA ILE A 300 -13.10 -5.85 -14.23
C ILE A 300 -13.63 -6.33 -12.88
N ALA A 301 -14.28 -7.50 -12.82
CA ALA A 301 -14.74 -8.09 -11.58
C ALA A 301 -13.57 -8.43 -10.63
N VAL A 302 -12.45 -8.92 -11.16
CA VAL A 302 -11.22 -9.15 -10.38
C VAL A 302 -10.71 -7.83 -9.79
N VAL A 303 -10.60 -6.77 -10.58
CA VAL A 303 -10.16 -5.44 -10.08
C VAL A 303 -11.10 -4.89 -9.01
N ALA A 304 -12.42 -5.06 -9.18
CA ALA A 304 -13.40 -4.69 -8.16
C ALA A 304 -13.20 -5.47 -6.86
N GLY A 305 -12.98 -6.79 -6.94
CA GLY A 305 -12.68 -7.63 -5.79
C GLY A 305 -11.35 -7.29 -5.11
N GLU A 306 -10.31 -6.92 -5.86
CA GLU A 306 -9.03 -6.44 -5.31
C GLU A 306 -9.22 -5.13 -4.53
N ILE A 307 -10.01 -4.19 -5.05
CA ILE A 307 -10.32 -2.93 -4.38
C ILE A 307 -11.18 -3.16 -3.12
N GLU A 308 -12.12 -4.11 -3.16
CA GLU A 308 -12.89 -4.50 -1.99
C GLU A 308 -12.02 -5.16 -0.90
N GLY A 309 -11.13 -6.07 -1.29
CA GLY A 309 -10.15 -6.66 -0.36
C GLY A 309 -9.20 -5.61 0.23
N LEU A 310 -8.83 -4.58 -0.53
CA LEU A 310 -8.10 -3.44 -0.01
C LEU A 310 -8.93 -2.62 1.00
N ALA A 311 -10.26 -2.57 0.86
CA ALA A 311 -11.12 -1.92 1.83
C ALA A 311 -11.10 -2.64 3.18
N ASP A 312 -11.16 -3.98 3.17
CA ASP A 312 -11.01 -4.80 4.38
C ASP A 312 -9.65 -4.56 5.03
N PHE A 313 -8.60 -4.51 4.22
CA PHE A 313 -7.24 -4.13 4.65
C PHE A 313 -7.21 -2.76 5.37
N MET A 314 -7.96 -1.77 4.90
CA MET A 314 -7.98 -0.43 5.51
C MET A 314 -8.78 -0.36 6.82
N ASP A 315 -9.65 -1.33 7.09
CA ASP A 315 -10.38 -1.43 8.36
C ASP A 315 -9.58 -2.16 9.44
N ASP A 316 -8.62 -3.00 9.05
CA ASP A 316 -7.86 -3.86 9.94
C ASP A 316 -6.63 -3.14 10.56
N GLU A 317 -6.62 -3.04 11.89
CA GLU A 317 -5.59 -2.34 12.66
C GLU A 317 -4.23 -3.07 12.63
N GLU A 318 -4.23 -4.41 12.68
CA GLU A 318 -3.00 -5.23 12.72
C GLU A 318 -2.29 -5.17 11.37
N ILE A 319 -3.08 -5.19 10.31
CA ILE A 319 -2.62 -5.06 8.93
C ILE A 319 -2.00 -3.66 8.70
N GLN A 320 -2.65 -2.59 9.16
CA GLN A 320 -2.08 -1.23 9.09
C GLN A 320 -0.78 -1.11 9.89
N ALA A 321 -0.69 -1.76 11.05
CA ALA A 321 0.54 -1.87 11.82
C ALA A 321 1.64 -2.57 11.00
N GLY A 322 1.27 -3.65 10.31
CA GLY A 322 2.12 -4.42 9.40
C GLY A 322 2.83 -3.55 8.36
N ILE A 323 2.11 -2.64 7.69
CA ILE A 323 2.69 -1.71 6.71
C ILE A 323 3.78 -0.84 7.33
N VAL A 324 3.49 -0.22 8.47
CA VAL A 324 4.46 0.67 9.14
C VAL A 324 5.73 -0.11 9.48
N ARG A 325 5.56 -1.32 10.01
CA ARG A 325 6.66 -2.19 10.46
C ARG A 325 7.49 -2.68 9.27
N LEU A 326 6.84 -3.07 8.19
CA LEU A 326 7.48 -3.42 6.94
C LEU A 326 8.30 -2.26 6.37
N GLY A 327 7.72 -1.05 6.36
CA GLY A 327 8.41 0.15 5.90
C GLY A 327 9.62 0.50 6.75
N GLN A 328 9.52 0.39 8.08
CA GLN A 328 10.62 0.70 9.01
C GLN A 328 11.74 -0.34 9.00
N GLY A 329 11.40 -1.64 8.95
CA GLY A 329 12.33 -2.74 9.21
C GLY A 329 12.93 -3.41 7.97
N GLY A 330 12.45 -3.11 6.77
CA GLY A 330 12.88 -3.82 5.57
C GLY A 330 14.28 -3.44 5.09
N ASP A 331 15.21 -4.42 5.05
CA ASP A 331 16.42 -4.34 4.22
C ASP A 331 16.00 -4.18 2.75
N PRO A 332 16.56 -3.24 1.95
CA PRO A 332 16.26 -3.14 0.51
C PRO A 332 16.37 -4.46 -0.26
N ALA A 333 17.19 -5.42 0.22
CA ALA A 333 17.24 -6.77 -0.32
C ALA A 333 15.86 -7.46 -0.38
N ILE A 334 14.93 -7.16 0.55
CA ILE A 334 13.57 -7.72 0.55
C ILE A 334 12.71 -7.23 -0.63
N LEU A 335 13.14 -6.19 -1.34
CA LEU A 335 12.46 -5.66 -2.51
C LEU A 335 12.86 -6.38 -3.80
N ARG A 336 13.90 -7.23 -3.75
CA ARG A 336 14.36 -7.97 -4.92
C ARG A 336 13.24 -8.86 -5.47
N PRO A 337 13.21 -9.04 -6.80
CA PRO A 337 12.23 -9.89 -7.45
C PRO A 337 12.32 -11.32 -6.90
N ARG A 338 11.16 -11.94 -6.69
CA ARG A 338 11.01 -13.30 -6.17
C ARG A 338 9.74 -13.90 -6.75
N ARG A 339 9.65 -15.22 -6.88
CA ARG A 339 8.40 -15.85 -7.36
C ARG A 339 7.23 -15.53 -6.43
N ALA A 340 6.01 -15.47 -6.95
CA ALA A 340 4.83 -15.13 -6.14
C ALA A 340 4.62 -16.07 -4.93
N ALA A 341 5.03 -17.34 -5.06
CA ALA A 341 5.02 -18.34 -3.98
C ALA A 341 6.37 -18.46 -3.25
N GLU A 342 7.40 -17.72 -3.67
CA GLU A 342 8.69 -17.67 -3.00
C GLU A 342 8.61 -16.59 -1.95
N LEU A 343 8.58 -17.02 -0.69
CA LEU A 343 8.43 -16.11 0.43
C LEU A 343 9.80 -15.74 0.96
N VAL A 344 9.90 -14.52 1.49
CA VAL A 344 11.13 -13.93 2.03
C VAL A 344 11.53 -14.65 3.30
N ILE A 345 12.15 -15.83 3.13
CA ILE A 345 12.70 -16.61 4.23
C ILE A 345 14.04 -17.17 3.74
N ASP A 346 15.10 -16.40 3.95
CA ASP A 346 16.46 -16.70 3.49
C ASP A 346 17.19 -17.73 4.40
N ARG A 347 16.42 -18.63 5.01
CA ARG A 347 16.92 -19.62 5.96
C ARG A 347 16.84 -21.01 5.34
N ALA A 348 17.99 -21.45 4.82
CA ALA A 348 18.18 -22.77 4.23
C ALA A 348 17.85 -23.87 5.26
N SER A 349 16.64 -24.44 5.15
CA SER A 349 16.26 -25.58 6.00
C SER A 349 16.89 -26.88 5.49
N PRO A 350 17.57 -27.67 6.35
CA PRO A 350 17.93 -29.04 6.01
C PRO A 350 16.68 -29.90 5.78
N SER A 351 16.74 -30.78 4.77
CA SER A 351 15.73 -31.77 4.34
C SER A 351 15.40 -32.87 5.37
N ALA A 352 15.66 -32.67 6.67
CA ALA A 352 15.33 -33.68 7.66
C ALA A 352 13.81 -33.74 7.85
N ALA A 353 13.22 -34.94 7.68
CA ALA A 353 11.82 -35.28 7.99
C ALA A 353 11.50 -35.22 9.50
N ARG A 354 12.00 -34.20 10.19
CA ARG A 354 11.78 -33.95 11.61
C ARG A 354 10.58 -33.01 11.78
N PRO A 355 9.70 -33.28 12.76
CA PRO A 355 8.66 -32.33 13.15
C PRO A 355 9.23 -30.94 13.46
N PHE A 356 8.51 -29.89 13.03
CA PHE A 356 8.88 -28.49 13.20
C PHE A 356 10.19 -28.07 12.50
N ALA A 357 10.55 -28.75 11.41
CA ALA A 357 11.63 -28.36 10.51
C ALA A 357 11.13 -28.42 9.07
N GLY A 358 11.43 -27.43 8.22
CA GLY A 358 11.01 -27.34 6.83
C GLY A 358 9.97 -26.25 6.56
N THR A 359 9.45 -26.25 5.34
CA THR A 359 8.44 -25.30 4.87
C THR A 359 7.03 -25.86 5.03
N PHE A 360 6.11 -25.03 5.47
CA PHE A 360 4.71 -25.37 5.68
C PHE A 360 3.80 -24.28 5.12
N GLU A 361 2.72 -24.68 4.46
CA GLU A 361 1.65 -23.80 3.99
C GLU A 361 0.35 -24.15 4.68
N GLY A 362 -0.56 -23.19 4.84
CA GLY A 362 -1.88 -23.47 5.37
C GLY A 362 -2.67 -22.24 5.74
N ARG A 363 -3.35 -22.30 6.88
CA ARG A 363 -4.28 -21.28 7.36
C ARG A 363 -3.89 -20.80 8.75
N LEU A 364 -3.94 -19.48 8.93
CA LEU A 364 -3.90 -18.78 10.21
C LEU A 364 -5.27 -18.13 10.40
N GLY A 365 -5.91 -18.30 11.55
CA GLY A 365 -7.21 -17.67 11.81
C GLY A 365 -7.50 -17.46 13.28
N ASP A 366 -8.43 -16.57 13.58
CA ASP A 366 -8.84 -16.19 14.94
C ASP A 366 -10.26 -16.68 15.31
N GLY A 367 -10.90 -17.40 14.39
CA GLY A 367 -12.28 -17.88 14.51
C GLY A 367 -13.31 -17.00 13.81
N THR A 368 -12.92 -15.79 13.39
CA THR A 368 -13.76 -14.90 12.56
C THR A 368 -13.30 -14.89 11.10
N ALA A 369 -11.99 -14.96 10.86
CA ALA A 369 -11.39 -14.98 9.54
C ALA A 369 -10.24 -16.00 9.43
N GLU A 370 -9.88 -16.35 8.20
CA GLU A 370 -8.72 -17.18 7.89
C GLU A 370 -7.88 -16.55 6.78
N LEU A 371 -6.56 -16.47 6.99
CA LEU A 371 -5.59 -16.00 6.03
C LEU A 371 -4.70 -17.16 5.56
N PRO A 372 -4.37 -17.23 4.27
CA PRO A 372 -3.33 -18.14 3.81
C PRO A 372 -2.02 -17.75 4.49
N VAL A 373 -1.33 -18.73 5.08
CA VAL A 373 -0.05 -18.51 5.76
C VAL A 373 0.96 -19.52 5.28
N ARG A 374 2.23 -19.11 5.27
CA ARG A 374 3.35 -20.01 5.11
C ARG A 374 4.41 -19.72 6.14
N VAL A 375 4.96 -20.81 6.66
CA VAL A 375 5.91 -20.82 7.76
C VAL A 375 7.11 -21.64 7.31
N VAL A 376 8.31 -21.16 7.58
CA VAL A 376 9.53 -21.96 7.45
C VAL A 376 10.14 -22.06 8.83
N LEU A 377 10.34 -23.29 9.27
CA LEU A 377 10.89 -23.61 10.58
C LEU A 377 12.23 -24.31 10.40
N GLU A 378 13.23 -23.89 11.13
CA GLU A 378 14.51 -24.57 11.31
C GLU A 378 14.58 -25.15 12.71
N ARG A 379 14.98 -26.41 12.82
CA ARG A 379 15.10 -27.09 14.11
C ARG A 379 16.53 -27.58 14.37
N GLN A 380 17.09 -27.17 15.50
CA GLN A 380 18.38 -27.64 16.02
C GLN A 380 18.18 -28.22 17.42
N GLY A 381 18.17 -29.56 17.51
CA GLY A 381 17.83 -30.27 18.75
C GLY A 381 16.38 -29.98 19.17
N ASN A 382 16.20 -29.38 20.35
CA ASN A 382 14.89 -28.94 20.82
C ASN A 382 14.55 -27.51 20.40
N ARG A 383 15.53 -26.69 19.97
CA ARG A 383 15.26 -25.31 19.57
C ARG A 383 14.68 -25.27 18.17
N VAL A 384 13.66 -24.46 17.99
CA VAL A 384 13.03 -24.15 16.70
C VAL A 384 13.06 -22.65 16.52
N GLN A 385 13.52 -22.21 15.37
CA GLN A 385 13.41 -20.83 14.93
C GLN A 385 12.75 -20.83 13.56
N GLY A 386 12.09 -19.76 13.20
CA GLY A 386 11.44 -19.68 11.92
C GLY A 386 10.87 -18.31 11.66
N VAL A 387 10.25 -18.21 10.50
CA VAL A 387 9.55 -17.02 10.07
C VAL A 387 8.28 -17.45 9.36
N PHE A 388 7.27 -16.60 9.43
CA PHE A 388 5.98 -16.82 8.80
C PHE A 388 5.54 -15.58 8.05
N THR A 389 4.71 -15.77 7.05
CA THR A 389 4.04 -14.67 6.34
C THR A 389 2.66 -15.12 5.91
N TYR A 390 1.71 -14.21 5.97
CA TYR A 390 0.35 -14.40 5.54
C TYR A 390 -0.05 -13.41 4.43
N GLY A 391 0.93 -13.03 3.59
CA GLY A 391 0.78 -12.08 2.48
C GLY A 391 0.96 -10.61 2.88
N LEU A 392 0.59 -10.25 4.12
CA LEU A 392 0.56 -8.85 4.56
C LEU A 392 1.73 -8.45 5.46
N GLY A 393 2.54 -9.39 5.92
CA GLY A 393 3.66 -9.13 6.80
C GLY A 393 4.55 -10.35 7.01
N LEU A 394 5.78 -10.13 7.45
CA LEU A 394 6.73 -11.17 7.83
C LEU A 394 6.89 -11.17 9.35
N GLY A 395 6.54 -12.26 10.00
CA GLY A 395 6.76 -12.50 11.42
C GLY A 395 7.88 -13.50 11.67
N GLU A 396 8.48 -13.44 12.85
CA GLU A 396 9.45 -14.42 13.33
C GLU A 396 8.84 -15.31 14.41
N LEU A 397 9.36 -16.53 14.54
CA LEU A 397 8.98 -17.50 15.54
C LEU A 397 10.25 -18.08 16.17
N GLN A 398 10.33 -18.13 17.50
CA GLN A 398 11.41 -18.79 18.22
C GLN A 398 10.82 -19.60 19.38
N GLY A 399 11.24 -20.84 19.54
CA GLY A 399 10.65 -21.73 20.52
C GLY A 399 11.45 -22.98 20.80
N GLU A 400 10.89 -23.82 21.67
CA GLU A 400 11.46 -25.10 22.04
C GLU A 400 10.42 -26.22 21.98
N VAL A 401 10.86 -27.39 21.54
CA VAL A 401 10.06 -28.61 21.49
C VAL A 401 10.16 -29.34 22.82
N HIS A 402 9.04 -29.42 23.52
CA HIS A 402 8.87 -30.14 24.77
C HIS A 402 7.81 -31.21 24.58
N GLN A 403 8.16 -32.48 24.82
CA GLN A 403 7.25 -33.63 24.70
C GLN A 403 6.51 -33.72 23.33
N GLY A 404 7.18 -33.33 22.24
CA GLY A 404 6.61 -33.37 20.89
C GLY A 404 5.70 -32.18 20.54
N ARG A 405 5.56 -31.20 21.43
CA ARG A 405 4.88 -29.94 21.23
C ARG A 405 5.89 -28.80 21.13
N LEU A 406 5.76 -27.95 20.12
CA LEU A 406 6.52 -26.71 20.02
C LEU A 406 5.83 -25.63 20.84
N HIS A 407 6.52 -25.11 21.85
CA HIS A 407 6.16 -23.89 22.56
C HIS A 407 7.01 -22.77 21.99
N TYR A 408 6.39 -21.70 21.52
CA TYR A 408 7.11 -20.63 20.83
C TYR A 408 6.66 -19.26 21.29
N ALA A 409 7.59 -18.32 21.24
CA ALA A 409 7.29 -16.91 21.11
C ALA A 409 7.29 -16.56 19.63
N TRP A 410 6.40 -15.66 19.23
CA TRP A 410 6.39 -15.09 17.90
C TRP A 410 6.50 -13.58 18.00
N THR A 411 7.01 -12.95 16.94
CA THR A 411 7.03 -11.51 16.77
C THR A 411 6.54 -11.15 15.38
N LEU A 412 5.74 -10.10 15.26
CA LEU A 412 5.33 -9.53 13.98
C LEU A 412 5.48 -8.01 14.10
N GLY A 413 6.68 -7.54 13.76
CA GLY A 413 7.10 -6.18 14.03
C GLY A 413 7.16 -5.88 15.54
N LEU A 414 6.20 -5.14 16.11
CA LEU A 414 6.16 -4.74 17.53
C LEU A 414 5.25 -5.65 18.37
N GLU A 415 4.37 -6.40 17.71
CA GLU A 415 3.57 -7.40 18.39
C GLU A 415 4.41 -8.62 18.68
N GLN A 416 4.16 -9.18 19.84
CA GLN A 416 4.72 -10.43 20.27
C GLN A 416 3.65 -11.22 20.98
N GLY A 417 3.82 -12.52 20.99
CA GLY A 417 2.94 -13.40 21.70
C GLY A 417 3.57 -14.75 21.89
N LEU A 418 2.83 -15.64 22.54
CA LEU A 418 3.21 -17.01 22.69
C LEU A 418 2.32 -17.90 21.83
N GLY A 419 2.70 -19.16 21.70
CA GLY A 419 1.86 -20.13 21.05
C GLY A 419 2.36 -21.54 21.25
N VAL A 420 1.50 -22.47 20.85
CA VAL A 420 1.75 -23.90 20.95
C VAL A 420 1.35 -24.61 19.66
N MET A 421 2.25 -25.39 19.08
CA MET A 421 1.96 -26.24 17.92
C MET A 421 2.24 -27.71 18.23
N ASN A 422 1.34 -28.58 17.80
CA ASN A 422 1.51 -30.03 17.81
C ASN A 422 1.81 -30.49 16.39
N ALA A 423 2.72 -31.45 16.27
CA ALA A 423 2.96 -32.14 15.01
C ALA A 423 2.11 -33.41 14.94
N ALA A 424 1.48 -33.62 13.79
CA ALA A 424 0.78 -34.85 13.42
C ALA A 424 1.42 -35.45 12.17
N GLU A 425 1.08 -36.70 11.87
CA GLU A 425 1.50 -37.37 10.63
C GLU A 425 3.02 -37.29 10.40
N GLN A 426 3.80 -37.60 11.44
CA GLN A 426 5.27 -37.53 11.42
C GLN A 426 5.82 -36.13 11.10
N GLY A 427 5.06 -35.08 11.41
CA GLY A 427 5.45 -33.70 11.12
C GLY A 427 5.14 -33.25 9.70
N ARG A 428 4.28 -33.97 8.97
CA ARG A 428 3.66 -33.49 7.73
C ARG A 428 2.55 -32.47 7.98
N ARG A 429 1.94 -32.49 9.16
CA ARG A 429 0.90 -31.55 9.55
C ARG A 429 1.22 -30.91 10.88
N LEU A 430 1.08 -29.59 10.97
CA LEU A 430 1.16 -28.86 12.24
C LEU A 430 -0.21 -28.27 12.56
N ARG A 431 -0.64 -28.37 13.82
CA ARG A 431 -1.83 -27.70 14.32
C ARG A 431 -1.51 -27.05 15.65
N GLY A 432 -1.89 -25.80 15.80
CA GLY A 432 -1.56 -25.06 17.01
C GLY A 432 -2.50 -23.93 17.32
N ARG A 433 -2.19 -23.27 18.42
CA ARG A 433 -2.75 -22.00 18.83
C ARG A 433 -1.65 -20.95 18.96
N TRP A 434 -2.06 -19.71 18.90
CA TRP A 434 -1.25 -18.55 19.26
C TRP A 434 -2.09 -17.62 20.12
N GLY A 435 -1.39 -16.85 20.94
CA GLY A 435 -1.96 -15.77 21.72
C GLY A 435 -1.09 -14.51 21.64
N ARG A 436 -1.60 -13.43 22.22
CA ARG A 436 -0.93 -12.13 22.31
C ARG A 436 -0.20 -11.98 23.64
N GLU A 437 0.88 -11.21 23.63
CA GLU A 437 1.71 -10.92 24.80
C GLU A 437 2.22 -12.18 25.53
N ARG A 438 1.56 -12.56 26.63
CA ARG A 438 1.90 -13.70 27.48
C ARG A 438 0.93 -14.87 27.33
N SER A 439 -0.12 -14.73 26.53
CA SER A 439 -1.06 -15.80 26.23
C SER A 439 -0.56 -16.64 25.06
N ASP A 440 -0.86 -17.93 25.08
CA ASP A 440 -0.54 -18.88 24.00
C ASP A 440 -1.77 -19.37 23.23
N ASP A 441 -2.98 -18.88 23.54
CA ASP A 441 -4.22 -19.40 22.95
C ASP A 441 -5.37 -18.41 22.68
N ASP A 442 -5.20 -17.12 22.96
CA ASP A 442 -6.25 -16.08 22.81
C ASP A 442 -6.26 -15.34 21.46
N GLY A 443 -5.27 -15.60 20.61
CA GLY A 443 -5.12 -14.96 19.30
C GLY A 443 -5.74 -15.78 18.18
N GLY A 444 -5.66 -17.11 18.27
CA GLY A 444 -6.28 -17.98 17.29
C GLY A 444 -5.59 -19.32 17.11
N TYR A 445 -5.58 -19.82 15.87
CA TYR A 445 -5.06 -21.12 15.51
C TYR A 445 -4.24 -21.15 14.22
N TRP A 446 -3.44 -22.20 14.12
CA TRP A 446 -2.66 -22.57 12.95
C TRP A 446 -3.11 -23.93 12.44
N THR A 447 -3.29 -24.07 11.14
CA THR A 447 -3.35 -25.37 10.46
C THR A 447 -2.40 -25.34 9.29
N LEU A 448 -1.30 -26.11 9.37
CA LEU A 448 -0.22 -26.08 8.40
C LEU A 448 0.07 -27.49 7.86
N TRP A 449 0.44 -27.54 6.59
CA TRP A 449 0.84 -28.73 5.84
C TRP A 449 2.23 -28.52 5.28
N ARG A 450 3.09 -29.51 5.45
CA ARG A 450 4.45 -29.48 4.92
C ARG A 450 4.40 -29.42 3.40
N VAL A 451 5.17 -28.50 2.83
CA VAL A 451 5.44 -28.47 1.39
C VAL A 451 6.63 -29.38 1.14
N GLU A 452 6.43 -30.44 0.35
CA GLU A 452 7.54 -31.26 -0.11
C GLU A 452 8.34 -30.46 -1.14
N ALA A 453 9.67 -30.45 -1.01
CA ALA A 453 10.52 -29.84 -2.03
C ALA A 453 10.33 -30.63 -3.33
N PRO A 454 10.14 -29.95 -4.47
CA PRO A 454 9.94 -30.61 -5.77
C PRO A 454 11.12 -31.49 -6.19
#